data_AF-A0A2E7CQ24-F1
#
_entry.id   AF-A0A2E7CQ24-F1
#
_cell.length_a   1.000
_cell.length_b   1.000
_cell.length_c   1.000
_cell.angle_alpha   90.00
_cell.angle_beta   90.00
_cell.angle_gamma   90.00
#
_symmetry.space_group_name_H-M   'P 1'
#
loop_
_entity.id
_entity.type
_entity.pdbx_description
1 polymer ?
#
loop_
_entity_poly.entity_id
_entity_poly.type
_entity_poly.pdbx_seq_one_letter_code
_entity_poly.pdbx_strand_id
1 'polypeptide(L)'
;MHHLAMLTPCVLLLVANALSTVRWGSFALLTFIIPSTVELIHTDDVLKTIQTPTFTAESQQNLLNNLSSAKVNHLVTMDYEIYGVIEALNPKLSVTHTWAAISHEKSIALPNILSLSVNKHLIVLEASQPMIYNLRPSEQQLTAEAKKLGLIVSPISEWSGARLYAISKQ
;
A
#
# COMPACT_ATOMS: atom_id res chain seq x y z
N MET A 1 -17.83 -6.81 1.52
CA MET A 1 -17.60 -7.48 0.22
C MET A 1 -16.64 -8.68 0.30
N HIS A 2 -15.59 -8.67 1.14
CA HIS A 2 -14.68 -9.83 1.26
C HIS A 2 -15.35 -11.16 1.67
N HIS A 3 -16.32 -11.16 2.59
CA HIS A 3 -17.00 -12.40 2.98
C HIS A 3 -17.85 -13.02 1.85
N LEU A 4 -18.44 -12.19 0.99
CA LEU A 4 -19.19 -12.64 -0.18
C LEU A 4 -18.25 -13.26 -1.24
N ALA A 5 -17.09 -12.65 -1.47
CA ALA A 5 -16.10 -13.15 -2.42
C ALA A 5 -15.50 -14.51 -2.01
N MET A 6 -15.40 -14.81 -0.72
CA MET A 6 -14.96 -16.13 -0.24
C MET A 6 -16.08 -17.18 -0.16
N LEU A 7 -17.34 -16.75 -0.04
CA LEU A 7 -18.50 -17.65 -0.03
C LEU A 7 -18.74 -18.29 -1.39
N THR A 8 -18.55 -17.53 -2.47
CA THR A 8 -18.78 -17.99 -3.85
C THR A 8 -17.98 -19.25 -4.22
N PRO A 9 -16.64 -19.33 -4.01
CA PRO A 9 -15.88 -20.54 -4.33
C PRO A 9 -16.24 -21.74 -3.42
N CYS A 10 -16.58 -21.50 -2.15
CA CYS A 10 -17.01 -22.58 -1.24
C CYS A 10 -18.37 -23.16 -1.64
N VAL A 11 -19.32 -22.32 -2.03
CA VAL A 11 -20.63 -22.76 -2.54
C VAL A 11 -20.49 -23.49 -3.86
N LEU A 12 -19.63 -22.99 -4.77
CA LEU A 12 -19.29 -23.67 -6.03
C LEU A 12 -18.69 -25.06 -5.81
N LEU A 13 -17.79 -25.22 -4.84
CA LEU A 13 -17.19 -26.51 -4.49
C LEU A 13 -18.22 -27.49 -3.92
N LEU A 14 -19.14 -27.03 -3.06
CA LEU A 14 -20.22 -27.86 -2.52
C LEU A 14 -21.20 -28.30 -3.61
N VAL A 15 -21.57 -27.39 -4.50
CA VAL A 15 -22.45 -27.67 -5.65
C VAL A 15 -21.77 -28.62 -6.64
N ALA A 16 -20.48 -28.43 -6.93
CA ALA A 16 -19.69 -29.33 -7.77
C ALA A 16 -19.63 -30.74 -7.19
N ASN A 17 -19.39 -30.86 -5.89
CA ASN A 17 -19.29 -32.14 -5.21
C ASN A 17 -20.65 -32.87 -5.18
N ALA A 18 -21.75 -32.15 -4.91
CA ALA A 18 -23.10 -32.71 -4.97
C ALA A 18 -23.50 -33.18 -6.37
N LEU A 19 -23.18 -32.39 -7.40
CA LEU A 19 -23.51 -32.68 -8.79
C LEU A 19 -22.60 -33.74 -9.44
N SER A 20 -21.40 -33.99 -8.89
CA SER A 20 -20.46 -35.00 -9.40
C SER A 20 -21.03 -36.43 -9.42
N THR A 21 -22.07 -36.69 -8.62
CA THR A 21 -22.79 -37.98 -8.57
C THR A 21 -23.92 -38.11 -9.59
N VAL A 22 -24.30 -37.01 -10.26
CA VAL A 22 -25.38 -36.97 -11.23
C VAL A 22 -24.79 -37.01 -12.64
N ARG A 23 -25.29 -37.91 -13.49
CA ARG A 23 -24.76 -38.19 -14.84
C ARG A 23 -24.73 -36.96 -15.79
N TRP A 24 -25.45 -35.89 -15.44
CA TRP A 24 -25.48 -34.60 -16.15
C TRP A 24 -24.96 -33.43 -15.30
N GLY A 25 -24.40 -33.67 -14.12
CA GLY A 25 -23.95 -32.64 -13.19
C GLY A 25 -22.83 -31.75 -13.74
N SER A 26 -22.06 -32.26 -14.70
CA SER A 26 -21.08 -31.50 -15.49
C SER A 26 -21.72 -30.39 -16.33
N PHE A 27 -22.96 -30.55 -16.83
CA PHE A 27 -23.68 -29.48 -17.54
C PHE A 27 -24.13 -28.36 -16.60
N ALA A 28 -24.61 -28.71 -15.40
CA ALA A 28 -24.98 -27.74 -14.38
C ALA A 28 -23.76 -26.96 -13.86
N LEU A 29 -22.60 -27.63 -13.74
CA LEU A 29 -21.32 -26.97 -13.41
C LEU A 29 -20.90 -25.94 -14.47
N LEU A 30 -21.08 -26.24 -15.75
CA LEU A 30 -20.79 -25.29 -16.84
C LEU A 30 -21.63 -24.02 -16.73
N THR A 31 -22.86 -24.10 -16.20
CA THR A 31 -23.73 -22.92 -16.01
C THR A 31 -23.17 -21.94 -14.97
N PHE A 32 -22.31 -22.38 -14.06
CA PHE A 32 -21.64 -21.51 -13.09
C PHE A 32 -20.21 -21.15 -13.51
N ILE A 33 -19.48 -22.11 -14.10
CA ILE A 33 -18.09 -21.87 -14.54
C ILE A 33 -18.04 -20.85 -15.67
N ILE A 34 -18.90 -20.97 -16.68
CA ILE A 34 -18.83 -20.08 -17.85
C ILE A 34 -19.04 -18.61 -17.46
N PRO A 35 -20.10 -18.21 -16.72
CA PRO A 35 -20.27 -16.82 -16.29
C PRO A 35 -19.13 -16.31 -15.40
N SER A 36 -18.65 -17.12 -14.44
CA SER A 36 -17.54 -16.70 -13.57
C SER A 36 -16.22 -16.54 -14.34
N THR A 37 -15.97 -17.37 -15.35
CA THR A 37 -14.78 -17.24 -16.20
C THR A 37 -14.90 -16.02 -17.12
N VAL A 38 -16.10 -15.74 -17.62
CA VAL A 38 -16.39 -14.53 -18.41
C VAL A 38 -16.24 -13.28 -17.53
N GLU A 39 -16.75 -13.27 -16.31
CA GLU A 39 -16.53 -12.17 -15.36
C GLU A 39 -15.05 -11.99 -15.02
N LEU A 40 -14.29 -13.08 -14.84
CA LEU A 40 -12.83 -13.04 -14.66
C LEU A 40 -12.13 -12.41 -15.86
N ILE A 41 -12.52 -12.75 -17.09
CA ILE A 41 -11.96 -12.16 -18.32
C ILE A 41 -12.29 -10.66 -18.41
N HIS A 42 -13.50 -10.25 -18.02
CA HIS A 42 -13.91 -8.84 -18.01
C HIS A 42 -13.45 -8.08 -16.75
N THR A 43 -12.84 -8.77 -15.78
CA THR A 43 -12.27 -8.13 -14.59
C THR A 43 -11.18 -7.16 -15.01
N ASP A 44 -10.42 -7.45 -16.07
CA ASP A 44 -9.42 -6.53 -16.62
C ASP A 44 -10.04 -5.22 -17.12
N ASP A 45 -11.24 -5.27 -17.71
CA ASP A 45 -11.93 -4.07 -18.18
C ASP A 45 -12.54 -3.28 -17.02
N VAL A 46 -13.06 -3.97 -16.00
CA VAL A 46 -13.48 -3.32 -14.75
C VAL A 46 -12.28 -2.68 -14.05
N LEU A 47 -11.15 -3.36 -13.96
CA LEU A 47 -9.91 -2.83 -13.38
C LEU A 47 -9.42 -1.58 -14.14
N LYS A 48 -9.54 -1.54 -15.48
CA LYS A 48 -9.24 -0.33 -16.28
C LYS A 48 -10.19 0.84 -16.01
N THR A 49 -11.43 0.57 -15.58
CA THR A 49 -12.39 1.62 -15.21
C THR A 49 -12.21 2.15 -13.79
N ILE A 50 -11.52 1.40 -12.93
CA ILE A 50 -11.10 1.89 -11.63
C ILE A 50 -9.98 2.90 -11.88
N GLN A 51 -10.31 4.19 -11.85
CA GLN A 51 -9.32 5.22 -11.67
C GLN A 51 -8.62 4.94 -10.33
N THR A 52 -7.45 4.30 -10.35
CA THR A 52 -6.54 4.26 -9.21
C THR A 52 -5.87 5.64 -9.15
N PRO A 53 -6.40 6.61 -8.39
CA PRO A 53 -6.19 8.02 -8.66
C PRO A 53 -4.87 8.54 -8.10
N THR A 54 -4.12 7.74 -7.33
CA THR A 54 -3.14 8.28 -6.42
C THR A 54 -1.74 8.42 -7.00
N PHE A 55 -1.33 7.59 -7.96
CA PHE A 55 0.05 7.53 -8.45
C PHE A 55 0.16 7.17 -9.94
N THR A 56 0.10 8.17 -10.82
CA THR A 56 0.32 7.97 -12.27
C THR A 56 1.77 7.57 -12.55
N ALA A 57 2.04 6.97 -13.72
CA ALA A 57 3.42 6.61 -14.11
C ALA A 57 4.38 7.83 -14.09
N GLU A 58 3.88 9.01 -14.44
CA GLU A 58 4.64 10.26 -14.34
C GLU A 58 4.95 10.61 -12.87
N SER A 59 3.97 10.53 -11.97
CA SER A 59 4.17 10.74 -10.54
C SER A 59 5.15 9.73 -9.94
N GLN A 60 5.12 8.47 -10.38
CA GLN A 60 6.07 7.43 -9.97
C GLN A 60 7.49 7.78 -10.39
N GLN A 61 7.70 8.19 -11.65
CA GLN A 61 9.02 8.57 -12.14
C GLN A 61 9.54 9.83 -11.43
N ASN A 62 8.68 10.81 -11.19
CA ASN A 62 9.03 12.03 -10.47
C ASN A 62 9.45 11.73 -9.02
N LEU A 63 8.73 10.84 -8.33
CA LEU A 63 9.12 10.34 -7.02
C LEU A 63 10.53 9.74 -7.04
N LEU A 64 10.82 8.84 -7.99
CA LEU A 64 12.13 8.20 -8.09
C LEU A 64 13.25 9.20 -8.40
N ASN A 65 13.00 10.16 -9.29
CA ASN A 65 13.95 11.21 -9.62
C ASN A 65 14.28 12.08 -8.39
N ASN A 66 13.27 12.43 -7.59
CA ASN A 66 13.45 13.19 -6.36
C ASN A 66 14.23 12.40 -5.30
N LEU A 67 13.89 11.13 -5.09
CA LEU A 67 14.61 10.25 -4.16
C LEU A 67 16.09 10.06 -4.58
N SER A 68 16.34 9.88 -5.88
CA SER A 68 17.70 9.77 -6.41
C SER A 68 18.48 11.09 -6.28
N SER A 69 17.85 12.22 -6.55
CA SER A 69 18.46 13.55 -6.44
C SER A 69 18.84 13.87 -4.99
N ALA A 70 18.01 13.45 -4.03
CA ALA A 70 18.27 13.56 -2.60
C ALA A 70 19.26 12.49 -2.07
N LYS A 71 19.78 11.61 -2.94
CA LYS A 71 20.71 10.52 -2.58
C LYS A 71 20.18 9.62 -1.46
N VAL A 72 18.88 9.35 -1.48
CA VAL A 72 18.24 8.48 -0.49
C VAL A 72 18.71 7.04 -0.71
N ASN A 73 19.31 6.43 0.32
CA ASN A 73 19.72 5.02 0.31
C ASN A 73 18.78 4.12 1.13
N HIS A 74 18.17 4.70 2.17
CA HIS A 74 17.21 4.03 3.05
C HIS A 74 16.00 4.93 3.23
N LEU A 75 14.84 4.42 2.83
CA LEU A 75 13.56 5.10 2.88
C LEU A 75 12.62 4.37 3.83
N VAL A 76 12.00 5.10 4.74
CA VAL A 76 10.89 4.64 5.57
C VAL A 76 9.61 5.25 5.02
N THR A 77 8.59 4.42 4.80
CA THR A 77 7.27 4.86 4.33
C THR A 77 6.17 4.29 5.21
N MET A 78 5.15 5.12 5.44
CA MET A 78 3.92 4.78 6.13
C MET A 78 2.76 4.50 5.17
N ASP A 79 2.99 4.55 3.86
CA ASP A 79 1.97 4.36 2.83
C ASP A 79 2.20 3.07 2.03
N TYR A 80 1.14 2.27 1.91
CA TYR A 80 1.19 0.96 1.26
C TYR A 80 1.38 1.01 -0.25
N GLU A 81 0.80 2.00 -0.94
CA GLU A 81 0.83 2.06 -2.41
C GLU A 81 2.26 2.36 -2.91
N ILE A 82 2.94 3.34 -2.30
CA ILE A 82 4.32 3.66 -2.71
C ILE A 82 5.34 2.59 -2.34
N TYR A 83 5.11 1.80 -1.30
CA TYR A 83 6.02 0.71 -0.96
C TYR A 83 6.18 -0.25 -2.14
N GLY A 84 5.07 -0.78 -2.66
CA GLY A 84 5.09 -1.69 -3.80
C GLY A 84 5.65 -1.06 -5.08
N VAL A 85 5.32 0.22 -5.33
CA VAL A 85 5.83 0.96 -6.50
C VAL A 85 7.35 1.11 -6.44
N ILE A 86 7.89 1.54 -5.31
CA ILE A 86 9.33 1.81 -5.18
C ILE A 86 10.13 0.50 -5.25
N GLU A 87 9.66 -0.57 -4.61
CA GLU A 87 10.32 -1.88 -4.72
C GLU A 87 10.36 -2.41 -6.16
N ALA A 88 9.27 -2.23 -6.91
CA ALA A 88 9.20 -2.66 -8.31
C ALA A 88 10.12 -1.84 -9.22
N LEU A 89 10.17 -0.52 -9.03
CA LEU A 89 10.85 0.40 -9.96
C LEU A 89 12.30 0.71 -9.57
N ASN A 90 12.67 0.61 -8.29
CA ASN A 90 14.03 0.85 -7.80
C ASN A 90 14.44 -0.20 -6.74
N PRO A 91 14.79 -1.43 -7.16
CA PRO A 91 15.13 -2.52 -6.25
C PRO A 91 16.45 -2.30 -5.48
N LYS A 92 17.22 -1.26 -5.81
CA LYS A 92 18.46 -0.90 -5.10
C LYS A 92 18.20 -0.04 -3.86
N LEU A 93 17.06 0.64 -3.82
CA LEU A 93 16.67 1.47 -2.68
C LEU A 93 16.16 0.57 -1.55
N SER A 94 16.77 0.66 -0.38
CA SER A 94 16.27 -0.08 0.79
C SER A 94 15.02 0.63 1.33
N VAL A 95 13.86 -0.04 1.26
CA VAL A 95 12.59 0.51 1.72
C VAL A 95 12.12 -0.26 2.95
N THR A 96 11.78 0.47 4.01
CA THR A 96 11.14 -0.07 5.21
C THR A 96 9.71 0.41 5.25
N HIS A 97 8.77 -0.54 5.18
CA HIS A 97 7.36 -0.24 5.34
C HIS A 97 6.90 -0.44 6.78
N THR A 98 6.13 0.51 7.30
CA THR A 98 5.72 0.51 8.71
C THR A 98 4.30 -0.02 8.95
N TRP A 99 3.68 -0.66 7.95
CA TRP A 99 2.33 -1.21 8.05
C TRP A 99 2.11 -2.09 9.27
N ALA A 100 3.06 -2.97 9.61
CA ALA A 100 2.93 -3.85 10.76
C ALA A 100 2.69 -3.05 12.05
N ALA A 101 3.50 -2.00 12.28
CA ALA A 101 3.34 -1.13 13.44
C ALA A 101 2.00 -0.36 13.40
N ILE A 102 1.63 0.21 12.24
CA ILE A 102 0.40 0.99 12.10
C ILE A 102 -0.85 0.12 12.25
N SER A 103 -0.84 -1.10 11.73
CA SER A 103 -1.99 -2.00 11.79
C SER A 103 -2.37 -2.40 13.23
N HIS A 104 -1.37 -2.46 14.13
CA HIS A 104 -1.57 -2.81 15.54
C HIS A 104 -1.78 -1.57 16.43
N GLU A 105 -0.97 -0.53 16.24
CA GLU A 105 -0.90 0.62 17.16
C GLU A 105 -1.54 1.89 16.60
N LYS A 106 -1.92 1.90 15.32
CA LYS A 106 -2.50 3.06 14.61
C LYS A 106 -1.60 4.29 14.76
N SER A 107 -2.16 5.44 15.14
CA SER A 107 -1.42 6.69 15.34
C SER A 107 -0.40 6.61 16.47
N ILE A 108 -0.53 5.67 17.41
CA ILE A 108 0.40 5.47 18.53
C ILE A 108 1.73 4.90 18.02
N ALA A 109 1.78 4.34 16.81
CA ALA A 109 3.00 3.85 16.18
C ALA A 109 4.02 4.95 15.84
N LEU A 110 3.60 6.22 15.76
CA LEU A 110 4.43 7.31 15.22
C LEU A 110 5.79 7.48 15.94
N PRO A 111 5.90 7.45 17.28
CA PRO A 111 7.19 7.53 17.97
C PRO A 111 8.13 6.35 17.63
N ASN A 112 7.58 5.15 17.48
CA ASN A 112 8.33 3.96 17.08
C ASN A 112 8.84 4.10 15.64
N ILE A 113 8.00 4.62 14.74
CA ILE A 113 8.34 4.88 13.33
C ILE A 113 9.46 5.94 13.23
N LEU A 114 9.37 7.03 14.01
CA LEU A 114 10.41 8.06 14.07
C LEU A 114 11.74 7.50 14.56
N SER A 115 11.71 6.66 15.59
CA SER A 115 12.90 5.98 16.11
C SER A 115 13.52 5.03 15.08
N LEU A 116 12.70 4.31 14.32
CA LEU A 116 13.14 3.44 13.22
C LEU A 116 13.76 4.21 12.05
N SER A 117 13.37 5.48 11.89
CA SER A 117 13.79 6.37 10.82
C SER A 117 15.10 7.10 11.09
N VAL A 118 15.70 6.95 12.28
CA VAL A 118 16.98 7.60 12.63
C VAL A 118 18.08 7.21 11.63
N ASN A 119 18.78 8.21 11.11
CA ASN A 119 19.79 8.10 10.04
C ASN A 119 19.25 7.58 8.71
N LYS A 120 17.93 7.66 8.50
CA LYS A 120 17.21 7.31 7.26
C LYS A 120 16.36 8.50 6.82
N HIS A 121 15.67 8.32 5.70
CA HIS A 121 14.68 9.28 5.24
C HIS A 121 13.27 8.75 5.48
N LEU A 122 12.37 9.63 5.93
CA LEU A 122 10.94 9.35 6.08
C LEU A 122 10.20 10.10 4.97
N ILE A 123 9.38 9.39 4.19
CA ILE A 123 8.44 10.02 3.25
C ILE A 123 7.03 10.01 3.81
N VAL A 124 6.35 11.14 3.69
CA VAL A 124 4.94 11.31 4.02
C VAL A 124 4.19 11.72 2.76
N LEU A 125 3.22 10.92 2.33
CA LEU A 125 2.35 11.25 1.22
C LEU A 125 1.09 11.95 1.71
N GLU A 126 0.82 13.11 1.17
CA GLU A 126 -0.44 13.85 1.40
C GLU A 126 -1.60 13.19 0.64
N ALA A 127 -1.32 12.74 -0.59
CA ALA A 127 -2.33 12.28 -1.55
C ALA A 127 -2.87 10.87 -1.28
N SER A 128 -2.31 10.13 -0.32
CA SER A 128 -2.67 8.74 -0.05
C SER A 128 -4.20 8.55 0.13
N GLN A 129 -4.76 7.35 0.03
CA GLN A 129 -6.14 7.11 0.48
C GLN A 129 -6.17 6.87 2.00
N PRO A 130 -7.17 7.40 2.73
CA PRO A 130 -7.25 7.25 4.19
C PRO A 130 -7.58 5.80 4.54
N MET A 131 -6.56 4.96 4.49
CA MET A 131 -6.62 3.55 4.83
C MET A 131 -6.21 3.38 6.30
N ILE A 132 -6.81 2.41 6.99
CA ILE A 132 -6.55 2.14 8.42
C ILE A 132 -5.07 1.82 8.74
N TYR A 133 -4.28 1.56 7.71
CA TYR A 133 -2.88 1.18 7.80
C TYR A 133 -1.91 2.23 7.24
N ASN A 134 -2.41 3.39 6.83
CA ASN A 134 -1.58 4.52 6.43
C ASN A 134 -1.60 5.60 7.52
N LEU A 135 -0.43 6.16 7.86
CA LEU A 135 -0.35 7.36 8.69
C LEU A 135 0.03 8.57 7.85
N ARG A 136 -0.64 9.69 8.14
CA ARG A 136 -0.33 11.01 7.59
C ARG A 136 -0.20 12.03 8.70
N PRO A 137 0.87 11.94 9.48
CA PRO A 137 1.11 12.95 10.50
C PRO A 137 1.34 14.30 9.81
N SER A 138 0.75 15.35 10.35
CA SER A 138 1.15 16.70 9.98
C SER A 138 2.60 16.97 10.39
N GLU A 139 3.24 17.95 9.78
CA GLU A 139 4.59 18.36 10.15
C GLU A 139 4.69 18.75 11.64
N GLN A 140 3.63 19.37 12.17
CA GLN A 140 3.53 19.69 13.59
C GLN A 140 3.53 18.43 14.46
N GLN A 141 2.78 17.39 14.06
CA GLN A 141 2.76 16.11 14.78
C GLN A 141 4.12 15.42 14.72
N LEU A 142 4.76 15.38 13.54
CA LEU A 142 6.11 14.82 13.38
C LEU A 142 7.11 15.52 14.30
N THR A 143 7.14 16.85 14.27
CA THR A 143 8.08 17.66 15.05
C THR A 143 7.82 17.52 16.55
N ALA A 144 6.55 17.50 16.97
CA ALA A 144 6.19 17.35 18.37
C ALA A 144 6.59 15.97 18.93
N GLU A 145 6.34 14.87 18.21
CA GLU A 145 6.74 13.53 18.64
C GLU A 145 8.25 13.33 18.56
N ALA A 146 8.92 13.84 17.53
CA ALA A 146 10.37 13.77 17.42
C ALA A 146 11.08 14.50 18.58
N LYS A 147 10.58 15.67 18.96
CA LYS A 147 11.12 16.43 20.10
C LYS A 147 11.02 15.66 21.41
N LYS A 148 9.93 14.92 21.65
CA LYS A 148 9.79 14.06 22.84
C LYS A 148 10.85 12.94 22.89
N LEU A 149 11.35 12.52 21.73
CA LEU A 149 12.36 11.47 21.58
C LEU A 149 13.80 11.99 21.49
N GLY A 150 14.02 13.31 21.55
CA GLY A 150 15.35 13.90 21.32
C GLY A 150 15.84 13.74 19.87
N LEU A 151 14.90 13.75 18.91
CA LEU A 151 15.18 13.63 17.49
C LEU A 151 14.95 14.96 16.77
N ILE A 152 15.68 15.16 15.67
CA ILE A 152 15.53 16.29 14.76
C ILE A 152 14.85 15.77 13.48
N VAL A 153 13.79 16.47 13.05
CA VAL A 153 13.11 16.26 11.77
C VAL A 153 13.54 17.40 10.86
N SER A 154 14.27 17.08 9.78
CA SER A 154 14.71 18.08 8.80
C SER A 154 13.99 17.86 7.46
N PRO A 155 13.19 18.81 6.97
CA PRO A 155 12.62 18.70 5.63
C PRO A 155 13.76 18.76 4.60
N ILE A 156 13.78 17.80 3.68
CA ILE A 156 14.78 17.70 2.61
C ILE A 156 14.20 18.20 1.29
N SER A 157 12.96 17.81 1.00
CA SER A 157 12.28 18.17 -0.25
C SER A 157 10.78 17.96 -0.12
N GLU A 158 10.03 18.74 -0.89
CA GLU A 158 8.58 18.63 -1.04
C GLU A 158 8.27 18.66 -2.53
N TRP A 159 7.38 17.78 -2.97
CA TRP A 159 6.83 17.78 -4.32
C TRP A 159 5.36 17.40 -4.27
N SER A 160 4.64 17.60 -5.38
CA SER A 160 3.18 17.48 -5.43
C SER A 160 2.65 16.21 -4.74
N GLY A 161 2.11 16.38 -3.52
CA GLY A 161 1.53 15.33 -2.70
C GLY A 161 2.50 14.50 -1.84
N ALA A 162 3.76 14.90 -1.67
CA ALA A 162 4.75 14.17 -0.89
C ALA A 162 5.80 15.09 -0.22
N ARG A 163 6.19 14.73 1.00
CA ARG A 163 7.28 15.39 1.74
C ARG A 163 8.31 14.37 2.20
N LEU A 164 9.58 14.72 2.02
CA LEU A 164 10.73 13.92 2.44
C LEU A 164 11.43 14.58 3.62
N TYR A 165 11.66 13.81 4.66
CA TYR A 165 12.32 14.25 5.88
C TYR A 165 13.57 13.40 6.14
N ALA A 166 14.63 14.02 6.63
CA ALA A 166 15.74 13.33 7.28
C ALA A 166 15.51 13.33 8.78
N ILE A 167 15.72 12.18 9.43
CA ILE A 167 15.55 12.03 10.87
C ILE A 167 16.92 11.74 11.49
N SER A 168 17.36 12.60 12.41
CA SER A 168 18.65 12.45 13.11
C SER A 168 18.48 12.57 14.62
N LYS A 169 19.49 12.14 15.37
CA LYS A 169 19.57 12.44 16.80
C LYS A 169 20.03 13.88 16.99
N GLN A 170 19.53 14.51 18.06
CA GLN A 170 19.97 15.82 18.49
C GLN A 170 21.44 15.82 18.96
#